data_AF-A0A0D0B8M4-F1
#
_entry.id   AF-A0A0D0B8M4-F1
#
_cell.length_a   1.000
_cell.length_b   1.000
_cell.length_c   1.000
_cell.angle_alpha   90.00
_cell.angle_beta   90.00
_cell.angle_gamma   90.00
#
_symmetry.space_group_name_H-M   'P 1'
#
loop_
_entity.id
_entity.type
_entity.pdbx_description
1 polymer ?
#
loop_
_entity_poly.entity_id
_entity_poly.type
_entity_poly.pdbx_seq_one_letter_code
_entity_poly.pdbx_strand_id
1 'polypeptide(L)'
;MNFTNINDPAGIKALLEQLRSSQAWQESIGSGANINGNPPPISTPPTTTTTPIQPPPTTTDSKPSSSVADLLSQLNSSERKIPSRPTSRLVTQLPQPPTIPDDLPHKPAASTNAAQDLRTMSFQQALPRITHLAESPDFVAAIAKLREEQKDLEKQLWEERLAIHSKHENKVKVTQTKAALIGGGISQHEADMLNDAFRKELHKFDAERVLFAWDGLLQKQQVTLQGLGVPTMFPSDLRVDRERQQRIVQVLEGIVG
;
A
#
# COMPACT_ATOMS: atom_id res chain seq x y z
N MET A 1 -21.01 7.14 -23.59
CA MET A 1 -19.57 6.83 -23.72
C MET A 1 -19.19 5.98 -22.51
N ASN A 2 -18.81 4.72 -22.74
CA ASN A 2 -18.56 3.76 -21.66
C ASN A 2 -17.14 3.98 -21.10
N PHE A 3 -17.05 4.52 -19.88
CA PHE A 3 -15.81 4.66 -19.12
C PHE A 3 -15.64 3.45 -18.19
N THR A 4 -15.27 2.28 -18.73
CA THR A 4 -15.07 1.06 -17.91
C THR A 4 -13.60 0.71 -17.65
N ASN A 5 -12.66 1.62 -17.97
CA ASN A 5 -11.24 1.38 -17.70
C ASN A 5 -10.62 2.52 -16.88
N ILE A 6 -10.58 2.33 -15.56
CA ILE A 6 -10.03 3.29 -14.56
C ILE A 6 -8.51 3.47 -14.70
N ASN A 7 -7.81 2.60 -15.44
CA ASN A 7 -6.36 2.68 -15.66
C ASN A 7 -5.94 3.22 -17.03
N ASP A 8 -6.86 3.78 -17.82
CA ASP A 8 -6.49 4.42 -19.09
C ASP A 8 -6.01 5.87 -18.86
N PRO A 9 -4.73 6.19 -19.10
CA PRO A 9 -4.21 7.56 -18.94
C PRO A 9 -4.87 8.55 -19.91
N ALA A 10 -5.40 8.11 -21.05
CA ALA A 10 -6.13 8.98 -21.97
C ALA A 10 -7.52 9.34 -21.43
N GLY A 11 -8.22 8.38 -20.81
CA GLY A 11 -9.51 8.61 -20.15
C GLY A 11 -9.42 9.60 -19.01
N ILE A 12 -8.37 9.52 -18.19
CA ILE A 12 -8.13 10.47 -17.08
C ILE A 12 -7.88 11.89 -17.62
N LYS A 13 -7.12 12.03 -18.72
CA LYS A 13 -6.90 13.33 -19.37
C LYS A 13 -8.20 13.92 -19.91
N ALA A 14 -9.02 13.12 -20.57
CA ALA A 14 -10.32 13.56 -21.08
C ALA A 14 -11.25 14.01 -19.93
N LEU A 15 -11.23 13.30 -18.80
CA LEU A 15 -12.02 13.67 -17.62
C LEU A 15 -11.56 15.00 -17.00
N LEU A 16 -10.24 15.23 -16.92
CA LEU A 16 -9.66 16.48 -16.43
C LEU A 16 -9.98 17.66 -17.37
N GLU A 17 -9.93 17.44 -18.67
CA GLU A 17 -10.32 18.45 -19.67
C GLU A 17 -11.83 18.78 -19.58
N GLN A 18 -12.67 17.76 -19.35
CA GLN A 18 -14.10 17.94 -19.12
C GLN A 18 -14.39 18.69 -17.81
N LEU A 19 -13.60 18.45 -16.76
CA LEU A 19 -13.72 19.16 -15.49
C LEU A 19 -13.28 20.63 -15.63
N ARG A 20 -12.23 20.89 -16.42
CA ARG A 20 -11.72 22.24 -16.68
C ARG A 20 -12.64 23.07 -17.59
N SER A 21 -13.35 22.40 -18.51
CA SER A 21 -14.37 23.03 -19.36
C SER A 21 -15.75 23.15 -18.69
N SER A 22 -15.96 22.53 -17.52
CA SER A 22 -17.20 22.65 -16.76
C SER A 22 -17.33 24.03 -16.11
N GLN A 23 -18.33 24.78 -16.56
CA GLN A 23 -18.65 26.14 -16.14
C GLN A 23 -18.91 26.23 -14.62
N ALA A 24 -19.46 25.17 -14.02
CA ALA A 24 -19.71 25.06 -12.58
C ALA A 24 -18.42 25.12 -11.72
N TRP A 25 -17.28 24.69 -12.27
CA TRP A 25 -16.00 24.78 -11.56
C TRP A 25 -15.37 26.17 -11.71
N GLN A 26 -15.51 26.80 -12.88
CA GLN A 26 -15.04 28.17 -13.12
C GLN A 26 -15.76 29.20 -12.24
N GLU A 27 -17.08 29.04 -12.05
CA GLU A 27 -17.86 29.93 -11.17
C GLU A 27 -17.44 29.82 -9.70
N SER A 28 -17.02 28.64 -9.24
CA SER A 28 -16.57 28.41 -7.86
C SER A 28 -15.21 29.07 -7.56
N ILE A 29 -14.30 29.10 -8.53
CA ILE A 29 -12.97 29.71 -8.35
C ILE A 29 -13.00 31.21 -8.59
N GLY A 30 -13.82 31.67 -9.54
CA GLY A 30 -13.99 33.09 -9.84
C GLY A 30 -14.71 33.86 -8.73
N SER A 31 -15.59 33.20 -7.97
CA SER A 31 -16.40 33.86 -6.93
C SER A 31 -15.66 34.09 -5.60
N GLY A 32 -14.40 33.69 -5.47
CA GLY A 32 -13.59 33.88 -4.26
C GLY A 32 -13.02 35.30 -4.06
N ALA A 33 -13.23 36.22 -5.01
CA ALA A 33 -12.59 37.54 -5.00
C ALA A 33 -13.56 38.70 -5.31
N ASN A 34 -14.71 38.78 -4.64
CA ASN A 34 -15.41 40.08 -4.52
C ASN A 34 -16.39 40.12 -3.34
N ILE A 35 -15.89 40.40 -2.14
CA ILE A 35 -16.73 40.77 -0.99
C ILE A 35 -16.71 42.30 -0.89
N ASN A 36 -17.52 42.99 -1.70
CA ASN A 36 -17.93 44.35 -1.35
C ASN A 36 -19.16 44.85 -2.15
N GLY A 37 -20.27 45.06 -1.44
CA GLY A 37 -21.14 46.21 -1.63
C GLY A 37 -22.18 46.22 -2.77
N ASN A 38 -23.45 46.13 -2.34
CA ASN A 38 -24.61 46.93 -2.79
C ASN A 38 -25.58 46.33 -3.86
N PRO A 39 -26.92 46.28 -3.61
CA PRO A 39 -27.95 45.88 -4.58
C PRO A 39 -28.58 47.12 -5.28
N PRO A 40 -29.02 47.06 -6.57
CA PRO A 40 -30.46 46.96 -6.94
C PRO A 40 -30.67 46.48 -8.43
N PRO A 41 -31.80 46.74 -9.14
CA PRO A 41 -33.24 46.56 -8.87
C PRO A 41 -33.95 45.62 -9.88
N ILE A 42 -35.23 45.39 -9.58
CA ILE A 42 -36.33 44.69 -10.28
C ILE A 42 -36.44 44.95 -11.80
N SER A 43 -36.76 43.90 -12.58
CA SER A 43 -37.57 43.98 -13.82
C SER A 43 -38.24 42.63 -14.17
N THR A 44 -39.57 42.68 -14.35
CA THR A 44 -40.51 41.67 -14.89
C THR A 44 -40.93 42.04 -16.34
N PRO A 45 -41.81 41.31 -17.08
CA PRO A 45 -41.85 39.91 -17.56
C PRO A 45 -42.02 39.86 -19.13
N PRO A 46 -42.38 38.74 -19.83
CA PRO A 46 -43.78 38.26 -19.88
C PRO A 46 -44.01 36.73 -19.95
N THR A 47 -45.27 36.43 -19.59
CA THR A 47 -46.15 35.24 -19.59
C THR A 47 -46.22 34.34 -20.84
N THR A 48 -46.35 33.02 -20.61
CA THR A 48 -47.41 32.08 -21.10
C THR A 48 -47.44 30.83 -20.18
N THR A 49 -48.42 30.67 -19.28
CA THR A 49 -49.70 29.92 -19.42
C THR A 49 -49.56 28.42 -19.78
N THR A 50 -49.63 27.51 -18.78
CA THR A 50 -50.68 26.46 -18.58
C THR A 50 -50.25 25.42 -17.52
N THR A 51 -51.02 25.37 -16.43
CA THR A 51 -51.06 24.48 -15.24
C THR A 51 -51.58 23.04 -15.53
N PRO A 52 -51.81 22.13 -14.55
CA PRO A 52 -51.02 21.71 -13.37
C PRO A 52 -50.98 20.16 -13.21
N ILE A 53 -50.20 19.62 -12.25
CA ILE A 53 -50.62 18.65 -11.20
C ILE A 53 -49.41 18.36 -10.29
N GLN A 54 -49.61 18.64 -9.00
CA GLN A 54 -48.73 18.46 -7.84
C GLN A 54 -49.13 17.16 -7.09
N PRO A 55 -48.27 16.56 -6.25
CA PRO A 55 -48.38 16.79 -4.78
C PRO A 55 -46.98 16.81 -4.07
N PRO A 56 -46.87 16.84 -2.72
CA PRO A 56 -46.38 17.96 -1.91
C PRO A 56 -44.92 17.82 -1.37
N PRO A 57 -44.34 18.89 -0.76
CA PRO A 57 -42.94 18.94 -0.31
C PRO A 57 -42.76 18.61 1.18
N THR A 58 -41.72 17.84 1.51
CA THR A 58 -41.16 17.74 2.87
C THR A 58 -39.75 18.32 2.90
N THR A 59 -39.67 19.52 3.46
CA THR A 59 -38.68 20.02 4.44
C THR A 59 -37.29 19.36 4.51
N THR A 60 -36.29 20.16 4.14
CA THR A 60 -35.10 20.51 4.95
C THR A 60 -34.58 19.46 5.93
N ASP A 61 -33.42 18.87 5.63
CA ASP A 61 -32.28 19.01 6.55
C ASP A 61 -30.94 18.83 5.83
N SER A 62 -30.13 19.89 5.92
CA SER A 62 -28.80 20.00 5.35
C SER A 62 -27.81 19.27 6.24
N LYS A 63 -27.16 18.21 5.72
CA LYS A 63 -25.98 17.61 6.37
C LYS A 63 -24.70 17.96 5.60
N PRO A 64 -23.62 18.31 6.33
CA PRO A 64 -22.43 18.92 5.77
C PRO A 64 -21.65 17.92 4.92
N SER A 65 -21.26 18.33 3.72
CA SER A 65 -20.20 17.70 2.95
C SER A 65 -18.92 17.75 3.78
N SER A 66 -18.54 16.59 4.33
CA SER A 66 -17.26 16.33 4.98
C SER A 66 -16.12 16.71 4.03
N SER A 67 -15.60 17.92 4.20
CA SER A 67 -14.54 18.48 3.38
C SER A 67 -13.23 17.76 3.68
N VAL A 68 -12.62 17.20 2.63
CA VAL A 68 -11.31 16.53 2.67
C VAL A 68 -10.21 17.45 3.23
N ALA A 69 -10.44 18.78 3.24
CA ALA A 69 -9.54 19.77 3.83
C ALA A 69 -9.39 19.66 5.36
N ASP A 70 -10.44 19.24 6.09
CA ASP A 70 -10.37 19.09 7.56
C ASP A 70 -9.54 17.85 7.97
N LEU A 71 -9.55 16.80 7.14
CA LEU A 71 -8.75 15.59 7.35
C LEU A 71 -7.25 15.84 7.12
N LEU A 72 -6.89 16.67 6.14
CA LEU A 72 -5.49 17.01 5.88
C LEU A 72 -4.92 17.95 6.94
N SER A 73 -5.74 18.80 7.57
CA SER A 73 -5.29 19.64 8.70
C SER A 73 -5.00 18.83 9.97
N GLN A 74 -5.60 17.65 10.16
CA GLN A 74 -5.34 16.80 11.33
C GLN A 74 -4.06 15.97 11.24
N LEU A 75 -3.51 15.72 10.05
CA LEU A 75 -2.31 14.90 9.89
C LEU A 75 -0.99 15.64 10.17
N ASN A 76 -0.98 16.97 10.16
CA ASN A 76 0.23 17.78 10.38
C ASN A 76 0.48 18.18 11.84
N SER A 77 -0.39 17.85 12.80
CA SER A 77 -0.26 18.30 14.20
C SER A 77 0.42 17.34 15.16
N SER A 78 0.99 16.21 14.70
CA SER A 78 1.70 15.27 15.56
C SER A 78 3.23 15.48 15.56
N GLU A 79 3.66 16.69 15.91
CA GLU A 79 5.06 16.98 16.23
C GLU A 79 5.34 16.53 17.67
N ARG A 80 5.79 15.28 17.83
CA ARG A 80 6.16 14.70 19.14
C ARG A 80 7.38 15.42 19.72
N LYS A 81 7.10 16.27 20.71
CA LYS A 81 8.05 16.77 21.71
C LYS A 81 8.74 15.59 22.42
N ILE A 82 10.06 15.48 22.29
CA ILE A 82 10.90 14.51 23.01
C ILE A 82 11.27 15.12 24.37
N PRO A 83 10.93 14.50 25.51
CA PRO A 83 11.48 14.89 26.80
C PRO A 83 12.87 14.26 26.99
N SER A 84 13.86 15.12 27.19
CA SER A 84 15.22 14.79 27.60
C SER A 84 15.22 14.12 28.99
N ARG A 85 15.76 12.90 29.07
CA ARG A 85 15.90 12.13 30.32
C ARG A 85 17.31 12.33 30.90
N PRO A 86 17.45 12.74 32.18
CA PRO A 86 18.74 12.92 32.81
C PRO A 86 19.40 11.58 33.18
N THR A 87 20.71 11.56 33.01
CA THR A 87 21.65 10.51 33.39
C THR A 87 21.64 10.30 34.91
N SER A 88 21.34 9.09 35.37
CA SER A 88 21.68 8.64 36.74
C SER A 88 22.49 7.37 36.65
N ARG A 89 23.80 7.52 36.89
CA ARG A 89 24.73 6.43 37.19
C ARG A 89 24.39 5.92 38.59
N LEU A 90 24.01 4.66 38.70
CA LEU A 90 24.05 3.91 39.96
C LEU A 90 25.16 2.86 39.82
N VAL A 91 26.26 3.12 40.52
CA VAL A 91 27.32 2.17 40.80
C VAL A 91 26.79 1.25 41.88
N THR A 92 26.49 0.00 41.53
CA THR A 92 26.28 -1.07 42.52
C THR A 92 27.46 -2.02 42.39
N GLN A 93 28.41 -1.84 43.31
CA GLN A 93 29.54 -2.73 43.56
C GLN A 93 28.99 -4.07 44.06
N LEU A 94 29.27 -5.16 43.34
CA LEU A 94 28.95 -6.52 43.75
C LEU A 94 30.24 -7.20 44.28
N PRO A 95 30.19 -7.97 45.38
CA PRO A 95 31.37 -8.64 45.95
C PRO A 95 31.89 -9.77 45.06
N GLN A 96 33.22 -9.85 44.92
CA GLN A 96 33.93 -10.95 44.27
C GLN A 96 33.87 -12.24 45.12
N PRO A 97 33.61 -13.42 44.53
CA PRO A 97 33.87 -14.71 45.16
C PRO A 97 35.33 -15.18 44.92
N PRO A 98 35.85 -16.09 45.77
CA PRO A 98 37.25 -16.48 45.82
C PRO A 98 37.68 -17.41 44.68
N THR A 99 38.93 -17.20 44.28
CA THR A 99 39.74 -17.93 43.31
C THR A 99 39.89 -19.41 43.68
N ILE A 100 39.48 -20.31 42.80
CA ILE A 100 39.93 -21.72 42.77
C ILE A 100 40.82 -21.87 41.54
N PRO A 101 42.08 -22.32 41.67
CA PRO A 101 42.92 -22.69 40.53
C PRO A 101 42.59 -24.12 40.13
N ASP A 102 41.92 -24.30 38.98
CA ASP A 102 41.77 -25.61 38.35
C ASP A 102 42.29 -25.54 36.92
N ASP A 103 43.37 -26.27 36.72
CA ASP A 103 44.19 -26.35 35.52
C ASP A 103 43.57 -27.40 34.59
N LEU A 104 42.80 -26.95 33.59
CA LEU A 104 42.31 -27.81 32.52
C LEU A 104 42.53 -27.16 31.14
N PRO A 105 42.98 -27.92 30.13
CA PRO A 105 43.34 -27.41 28.82
C PRO A 105 42.09 -26.98 28.04
N HIS A 106 41.85 -25.68 27.98
CA HIS A 106 40.80 -25.08 27.17
C HIS A 106 41.12 -25.19 25.67
N LYS A 107 40.39 -26.08 25.02
CA LYS A 107 40.21 -26.14 23.56
C LYS A 107 39.71 -24.77 23.05
N PRO A 108 40.33 -24.16 22.02
CA PRO A 108 39.92 -22.85 21.53
C PRO A 108 38.55 -22.95 20.84
N ALA A 109 37.51 -22.48 21.50
CA ALA A 109 36.19 -22.23 20.92
C ALA A 109 36.29 -20.97 20.03
N ALA A 110 36.78 -21.12 18.81
CA ALA A 110 36.84 -20.04 17.83
C ALA A 110 35.62 -20.08 16.88
N SER A 111 35.01 -18.91 16.66
CA SER A 111 34.39 -18.45 15.38
C SER A 111 32.91 -18.03 15.35
N THR A 112 32.18 -17.90 16.46
CA THR A 112 30.78 -17.39 16.41
C THR A 112 30.65 -15.87 16.29
N ASN A 113 31.71 -15.09 16.53
CA ASN A 113 31.63 -13.63 16.57
C ASN A 113 31.51 -12.96 15.18
N ALA A 114 32.00 -13.58 14.11
CA ALA A 114 31.99 -12.97 12.77
C ALA A 114 30.56 -12.83 12.19
N ALA A 115 29.65 -13.75 12.53
CA ALA A 115 28.27 -13.72 12.05
C ALA A 115 27.40 -12.65 12.75
N GLN A 116 27.75 -12.27 13.98
CA GLN A 116 27.03 -11.22 14.73
C GLN A 116 27.35 -9.81 14.22
N ASP A 117 28.55 -9.60 13.69
CA ASP A 117 28.96 -8.31 13.15
C ASP A 117 28.11 -7.92 11.92
N LEU A 118 27.80 -8.88 11.05
CA LEU A 118 26.99 -8.63 9.86
C LEU A 118 25.54 -8.24 10.17
N ARG A 119 24.95 -8.74 11.26
CA ARG A 119 23.55 -8.43 11.63
C ARG A 119 23.41 -7.05 12.26
N THR A 120 24.44 -6.59 12.98
CA THR A 120 24.39 -5.34 13.74
C THR A 120 24.94 -4.13 12.98
N MET A 121 25.54 -4.35 11.81
CA MET A 121 26.07 -3.30 10.95
C MET A 121 25.06 -2.18 10.67
N SER A 122 25.53 -0.94 10.75
CA SER A 122 24.76 0.21 10.29
C SER A 122 24.69 0.24 8.76
N PHE A 123 23.69 0.93 8.21
CA PHE A 123 23.55 1.10 6.76
C PHE A 123 24.82 1.66 6.11
N GLN A 124 25.45 2.67 6.72
CA GLN A 124 26.67 3.29 6.20
C GLN A 124 27.86 2.32 6.15
N GLN A 125 27.98 1.44 7.15
CA GLN A 125 29.03 0.42 7.18
C GLN A 125 28.77 -0.73 6.19
N ALA A 126 27.50 -1.00 5.88
CA ALA A 126 27.11 -2.03 4.92
C ALA A 126 27.42 -1.64 3.47
N LEU A 127 27.38 -0.35 3.11
CA LEU A 127 27.55 0.11 1.73
C LEU A 127 28.88 -0.33 1.09
N PRO A 128 30.07 -0.07 1.68
CA PRO A 128 31.33 -0.51 1.08
C PRO A 128 31.40 -2.04 0.90
N ARG A 129 30.78 -2.80 1.82
CA ARG A 129 30.71 -4.26 1.73
C ARG A 129 29.84 -4.71 0.56
N ILE A 130 28.69 -4.07 0.36
CA ILE A 130 27.79 -4.35 -0.76
C ILE A 130 28.46 -4.01 -2.09
N THR A 131 29.17 -2.88 -2.17
CA THR A 131 29.92 -2.51 -3.37
C THR A 131 30.96 -3.59 -3.72
N HIS A 132 31.67 -4.11 -2.73
CA HIS A 132 32.62 -5.21 -2.96
C HIS A 132 31.92 -6.52 -3.38
N LEU A 133 30.77 -6.86 -2.79
CA LEU A 133 29.99 -8.03 -3.22
C LEU A 133 29.50 -7.89 -4.67
N ALA A 134 29.15 -6.67 -5.09
CA ALA A 134 28.70 -6.37 -6.45
C ALA A 134 29.78 -6.55 -7.53
N GLU A 135 31.07 -6.55 -7.15
CA GLU A 135 32.17 -6.86 -8.07
C GLU A 135 32.18 -8.35 -8.46
N SER A 136 31.49 -9.22 -7.69
CA SER A 136 31.37 -10.64 -7.99
C SER A 136 30.24 -10.91 -9.00
N PRO A 137 30.53 -11.55 -10.15
CA PRO A 137 29.51 -11.89 -11.14
C PRO A 137 28.49 -12.92 -10.63
N ASP A 138 28.94 -13.85 -9.77
CA ASP A 138 28.07 -14.87 -9.17
C ASP A 138 27.02 -14.25 -8.25
N PHE A 139 27.43 -13.20 -7.51
CA PHE A 139 26.53 -12.43 -6.67
C PHE A 139 25.45 -11.73 -7.51
N VAL A 140 25.86 -11.01 -8.56
CA VAL A 140 24.94 -10.31 -9.47
C VAL A 140 23.97 -11.30 -10.14
N ALA A 141 24.45 -12.45 -10.60
CA ALA A 141 23.61 -13.49 -11.17
C ALA A 141 22.59 -14.04 -10.15
N ALA A 142 22.99 -14.20 -8.88
CA ALA A 142 22.08 -14.62 -7.82
C ALA A 142 21.00 -13.57 -7.52
N ILE A 143 21.34 -12.28 -7.47
CA ILE A 143 20.34 -11.21 -7.30
C ILE A 143 19.38 -11.15 -8.50
N ALA A 144 19.90 -11.25 -9.72
CA ALA A 144 19.08 -11.28 -10.93
C ALA A 144 18.09 -12.47 -10.90
N LYS A 145 18.54 -13.65 -10.46
CA LYS A 145 17.68 -14.80 -10.26
C LYS A 145 16.58 -14.54 -9.23
N LEU A 146 16.90 -13.93 -8.08
CA LEU A 146 15.88 -13.58 -7.07
C LEU A 146 14.82 -12.60 -7.60
N ARG A 147 15.21 -11.66 -8.48
CA ARG A 147 14.27 -10.76 -9.16
C ARG A 147 13.37 -11.49 -10.14
N GLU A 148 13.92 -12.44 -10.89
CA GLU A 148 13.12 -13.25 -11.82
C GLU A 148 12.10 -14.11 -11.06
N GLU A 149 12.52 -14.74 -9.96
CA GLU A 149 11.60 -15.49 -9.08
C GLU A 149 10.46 -14.61 -8.53
N GLN A 150 10.75 -13.34 -8.23
CA GLN A 150 9.71 -12.39 -7.83
C GLN A 150 8.74 -12.07 -8.97
N LYS A 151 9.26 -11.76 -10.17
CA LYS A 151 8.42 -11.46 -11.35
C LYS A 151 7.53 -12.65 -11.70
N ASP A 152 8.07 -13.87 -11.65
CA ASP A 152 7.32 -15.10 -11.90
C ASP A 152 6.18 -15.27 -10.91
N LEU A 153 6.44 -15.03 -9.61
CA LEU A 153 5.40 -15.08 -8.59
C LEU A 153 4.33 -14.00 -8.83
N GLU A 154 4.72 -12.75 -9.09
CA GLU A 154 3.79 -11.65 -9.37
C GLU A 154 2.89 -11.97 -10.57
N LYS A 155 3.49 -12.47 -11.65
CA LYS A 155 2.77 -12.90 -12.86
C LYS A 155 1.78 -14.01 -12.54
N GLN A 156 2.21 -15.03 -11.80
CA GLN A 156 1.34 -16.14 -11.41
C GLN A 156 0.16 -15.67 -10.56
N LEU A 157 0.39 -14.84 -9.54
CA LEU A 157 -0.66 -14.31 -8.67
C LEU A 157 -1.62 -13.39 -9.45
N TRP A 158 -1.11 -12.65 -10.43
CA TRP A 158 -1.93 -11.84 -11.33
C TRP A 158 -2.85 -12.71 -12.21
N GLU A 159 -2.31 -13.75 -12.84
CA GLU A 159 -3.07 -14.69 -13.65
C GLU A 159 -4.15 -15.41 -12.82
N GLU A 160 -3.81 -15.86 -11.60
CA GLU A 160 -4.76 -16.47 -10.66
C GLU A 160 -5.89 -15.47 -10.29
N ARG A 161 -5.56 -14.21 -10.02
CA ARG A 161 -6.57 -13.16 -9.77
C ARG A 161 -7.47 -12.93 -10.99
N LEU A 162 -6.90 -12.88 -12.19
CA LEU A 162 -7.66 -12.70 -13.43
C LEU A 162 -8.61 -13.88 -13.70
N ALA A 163 -8.20 -15.10 -13.32
CA ALA A 163 -9.06 -16.28 -13.40
C ALA A 163 -10.28 -16.17 -12.47
N ILE A 164 -10.14 -15.61 -11.26
CA ILE A 164 -11.27 -15.36 -10.35
C ILE A 164 -12.26 -14.35 -10.98
N HIS A 165 -11.75 -13.28 -11.58
CA HIS A 165 -12.58 -12.31 -12.31
C HIS A 165 -13.34 -12.96 -13.46
N SER A 166 -12.65 -13.73 -14.30
CA SER A 166 -13.23 -14.41 -15.46
C SER A 166 -14.31 -15.41 -15.04
N LYS A 167 -14.08 -16.14 -13.94
CA LYS A 167 -15.05 -17.06 -13.35
C LYS A 167 -16.31 -16.32 -12.86
N HIS A 168 -16.16 -15.17 -12.22
CA HIS A 168 -17.31 -14.35 -11.81
C HIS A 168 -18.10 -13.82 -13.03
N GLU A 169 -17.42 -13.29 -14.03
CA GLU A 169 -18.06 -12.81 -15.25
C GLU A 169 -18.86 -13.93 -15.95
N ASN A 170 -18.28 -15.12 -16.05
CA ASN A 170 -18.98 -16.29 -16.60
C ASN A 170 -20.21 -16.68 -15.78
N LYS A 171 -20.13 -16.64 -14.43
CA LYS A 171 -21.30 -16.88 -13.57
C LYS A 171 -22.41 -15.85 -13.82
N VAL A 172 -22.05 -14.57 -13.94
CA VAL A 172 -23.02 -13.50 -14.24
C VAL A 172 -23.67 -13.73 -15.60
N LYS A 173 -22.90 -14.05 -16.64
CA LYS A 173 -23.43 -14.35 -17.99
C LYS A 173 -24.40 -15.53 -17.98
N VAL A 174 -24.06 -16.61 -17.27
CA VAL A 174 -24.93 -17.79 -17.15
C VAL A 174 -26.23 -17.44 -16.42
N THR A 175 -26.16 -16.74 -15.30
CA THR A 175 -27.36 -16.30 -14.55
C THR A 175 -28.21 -15.34 -15.39
N GLN A 176 -27.58 -14.41 -16.12
CA GLN A 176 -28.26 -13.49 -17.03
C GLN A 176 -29.01 -14.25 -18.13
N THR A 177 -28.36 -15.24 -18.74
CA THR A 177 -28.96 -16.08 -19.77
C THR A 177 -30.14 -16.87 -19.21
N LYS A 178 -29.99 -17.43 -18.01
CA LYS A 178 -31.05 -18.15 -17.31
C LYS A 178 -32.25 -17.25 -17.01
N ALA A 179 -32.02 -16.04 -16.52
CA ALA A 179 -33.09 -15.08 -16.25
C ALA A 179 -33.84 -14.71 -17.55
N ALA A 180 -33.09 -14.43 -18.62
CA ALA A 180 -33.66 -14.12 -19.94
C ALA A 180 -34.55 -15.24 -20.48
N LEU A 181 -34.16 -16.52 -20.29
CA LEU A 181 -34.99 -17.68 -20.68
C LEU A 181 -36.30 -17.79 -19.90
N ILE A 182 -36.34 -17.33 -18.66
CA ILE A 182 -37.56 -17.30 -17.82
C ILE A 182 -38.43 -16.05 -18.16
N GLY A 183 -37.92 -15.13 -18.99
CA GLY A 183 -38.57 -13.87 -19.31
C GLY A 183 -38.40 -12.80 -18.22
N GLY A 184 -37.47 -13.02 -17.28
CA GLY A 184 -37.13 -12.07 -16.21
C GLY A 184 -35.74 -11.48 -16.36
N GLY A 185 -35.49 -10.32 -15.74
CA GLY A 185 -34.12 -9.85 -15.50
C GLY A 185 -33.48 -10.59 -14.31
N ILE A 186 -32.17 -10.40 -14.10
CA ILE A 186 -31.52 -10.85 -12.86
C ILE A 186 -32.17 -10.13 -11.68
N SER A 187 -32.60 -10.87 -10.66
CA SER A 187 -33.16 -10.28 -9.46
C SER A 187 -32.08 -9.51 -8.67
N GLN A 188 -32.46 -8.40 -8.04
CA GLN A 188 -31.56 -7.62 -7.18
C GLN A 188 -30.83 -8.52 -6.16
N HIS A 189 -31.57 -9.41 -5.51
CA HIS A 189 -31.01 -10.35 -4.54
C HIS A 189 -29.98 -11.31 -5.17
N GLU A 190 -30.21 -11.78 -6.40
CA GLU A 190 -29.25 -12.64 -7.11
C GLU A 190 -27.98 -11.88 -7.48
N ALA A 191 -28.12 -10.62 -7.92
CA ALA A 191 -26.97 -9.76 -8.23
C ALA A 191 -26.12 -9.49 -6.97
N ASP A 192 -26.77 -9.18 -5.84
CA ASP A 192 -26.10 -8.95 -4.57
C ASP A 192 -25.38 -10.22 -4.08
N MET A 193 -26.03 -11.38 -4.18
CA MET A 193 -25.42 -12.66 -3.83
C MET A 193 -24.20 -13.00 -4.70
N LEU A 194 -24.25 -12.75 -6.02
CA LEU A 194 -23.12 -12.98 -6.92
C LEU A 194 -21.94 -12.05 -6.59
N ASN A 195 -22.22 -10.78 -6.33
CA ASN A 195 -21.21 -9.80 -5.93
C ASN A 195 -20.57 -10.15 -4.59
N ASP A 196 -21.35 -10.53 -3.60
CA ASP A 196 -20.85 -10.93 -2.29
C ASP A 196 -20.00 -12.20 -2.36
N ALA A 197 -20.41 -13.18 -3.16
CA ALA A 197 -19.63 -14.39 -3.39
C ALA A 197 -18.28 -14.06 -4.04
N PHE A 198 -18.26 -13.17 -5.03
CA PHE A 198 -17.03 -12.72 -5.69
C PHE A 198 -16.09 -11.97 -4.74
N ARG A 199 -16.62 -11.03 -3.94
CA ARG A 199 -15.84 -10.30 -2.94
C ARG A 199 -15.21 -11.23 -1.90
N LYS A 200 -15.97 -12.21 -1.42
CA LYS A 200 -15.48 -13.23 -0.48
C LYS A 200 -14.38 -14.08 -1.11
N GLU A 201 -14.56 -14.53 -2.35
CA GLU A 201 -13.57 -15.33 -3.08
C GLU A 201 -12.27 -14.53 -3.28
N LEU A 202 -12.37 -13.25 -3.66
CA LEU A 202 -11.21 -12.37 -3.85
C LEU A 202 -10.48 -12.08 -2.53
N HIS A 203 -11.20 -11.76 -1.46
CA HIS A 203 -10.61 -11.54 -0.14
C HIS A 203 -9.91 -12.81 0.38
N LYS A 204 -10.52 -13.97 0.18
CA LYS A 204 -9.93 -15.26 0.55
C LYS A 204 -8.63 -15.51 -0.21
N PHE A 205 -8.63 -15.27 -1.51
CA PHE A 205 -7.42 -15.38 -2.34
C PHE A 205 -6.31 -14.44 -1.82
N ASP A 206 -6.63 -13.19 -1.53
CA ASP A 206 -5.65 -12.22 -1.05
C ASP A 206 -5.07 -12.64 0.32
N ALA A 207 -5.93 -13.02 1.26
CA ALA A 207 -5.51 -13.37 2.61
C ALA A 207 -4.74 -14.70 2.68
N GLU A 208 -5.23 -15.74 1.99
CA GLU A 208 -4.71 -17.11 2.16
C GLU A 208 -3.66 -17.48 1.13
N ARG A 209 -3.72 -16.91 -0.08
CA ARG A 209 -2.85 -17.29 -1.20
C ARG A 209 -1.77 -16.26 -1.49
N VAL A 210 -2.13 -14.98 -1.63
CA VAL A 210 -1.18 -13.90 -1.97
C VAL A 210 -0.22 -13.65 -0.83
N LEU A 211 -0.73 -13.34 0.37
CA LEU A 211 0.12 -13.02 1.53
C LEU A 211 1.08 -14.17 1.87
N PHE A 212 0.56 -15.40 1.94
CA PHE A 212 1.38 -16.57 2.25
C PHE A 212 2.50 -16.82 1.23
N ALA A 213 2.20 -16.69 -0.07
CA ALA A 213 3.21 -16.87 -1.10
C ALA A 213 4.27 -15.76 -1.08
N TRP A 214 3.85 -14.52 -0.83
CA TRP A 214 4.74 -13.37 -0.71
C TRP A 214 5.68 -13.49 0.49
N ASP A 215 5.14 -13.88 1.65
CA ASP A 215 5.94 -14.12 2.86
C ASP A 215 6.97 -15.24 2.64
N GLY A 216 6.56 -16.33 1.99
CA GLY A 216 7.45 -17.44 1.63
C GLY A 216 8.59 -17.01 0.70
N LEU A 217 8.28 -16.21 -0.33
CA LEU A 217 9.30 -15.66 -1.24
C LEU A 217 10.26 -14.73 -0.48
N LEU A 218 9.73 -13.83 0.34
CA LEU A 218 10.52 -12.88 1.12
C LEU A 218 11.48 -13.59 2.08
N GLN A 219 11.01 -14.63 2.77
CA GLN A 219 11.85 -15.46 3.64
C GLN A 219 12.95 -16.15 2.85
N LYS A 220 12.64 -16.74 1.69
CA LYS A 220 13.62 -17.36 0.79
C LYS A 220 14.67 -16.35 0.32
N GLN A 221 14.25 -15.15 -0.10
CA GLN A 221 15.15 -14.07 -0.51
C GLN A 221 16.06 -13.64 0.64
N GLN A 222 15.52 -13.42 1.85
CA GLN A 222 16.31 -13.06 3.03
C GLN A 222 17.37 -14.12 3.38
N VAL A 223 16.99 -15.40 3.38
CA VAL A 223 17.92 -16.51 3.65
C VAL A 223 19.00 -16.60 2.58
N THR A 224 18.63 -16.43 1.31
CA THR A 224 19.59 -16.46 0.19
C THR A 224 20.58 -15.30 0.30
N LEU A 225 20.10 -14.07 0.54
CA LEU A 225 20.95 -12.90 0.71
C LEU A 225 21.85 -13.00 1.95
N GLN A 226 21.34 -13.58 3.04
CA GLN A 226 22.14 -13.89 4.22
C GLN A 226 23.26 -14.89 3.87
N GLY A 227 22.96 -15.93 3.10
CA GLY A 227 23.95 -16.91 2.63
C GLY A 227 25.01 -16.33 1.70
N LEU A 228 24.66 -15.30 0.94
CA LEU A 228 25.59 -14.51 0.12
C LEU A 228 26.43 -13.50 0.94
N GLY A 229 26.22 -13.42 2.25
CA GLY A 229 26.96 -12.52 3.14
C GLY A 229 26.50 -11.06 3.07
N VAL A 230 25.29 -10.78 2.56
CA VAL A 230 24.75 -9.42 2.52
C VAL A 230 24.51 -8.92 3.96
N PRO A 231 25.09 -7.78 4.36
CA PRO A 231 24.92 -7.26 5.72
C PRO A 231 23.45 -6.99 6.05
N THR A 232 23.08 -7.19 7.31
CA THR A 232 21.73 -6.91 7.86
C THR A 232 20.59 -7.74 7.27
N MET A 233 20.87 -8.65 6.34
CA MET A 233 19.88 -9.57 5.78
C MET A 233 19.75 -10.79 6.69
N PHE A 234 18.62 -10.86 7.39
CA PHE A 234 18.20 -11.99 8.21
C PHE A 234 16.68 -11.99 8.35
N PRO A 235 16.03 -13.14 8.58
CA PRO A 235 14.61 -13.18 8.89
C PRO A 235 14.32 -12.36 10.15
N SER A 236 13.49 -11.32 10.03
CA SER A 236 13.10 -10.43 11.14
C SER A 236 11.68 -9.95 10.94
N ASP A 237 10.91 -9.88 12.02
CA ASP A 237 9.56 -9.30 12.02
C ASP A 237 9.55 -7.88 12.59
N LEU A 238 10.71 -7.38 13.03
CA LEU A 238 10.85 -6.05 13.58
C LEU A 238 10.87 -5.01 12.45
N ARG A 239 9.94 -4.06 12.52
CA ARG A 239 9.80 -2.97 11.54
C ARG A 239 11.11 -2.20 11.30
N VAL A 240 11.88 -1.94 12.36
CA VAL A 240 13.15 -1.20 12.28
C VAL A 240 14.19 -1.96 11.44
N ASP A 241 14.26 -3.28 11.57
CA ASP A 241 15.16 -4.11 10.76
C ASP A 241 14.68 -4.16 9.32
N ARG A 242 13.37 -4.29 9.09
CA ARG A 242 12.76 -4.29 7.75
C ARG A 242 13.06 -2.99 6.99
N GLU A 243 12.93 -1.84 7.64
CA GLU A 243 13.26 -0.54 7.04
C GLU A 243 14.75 -0.46 6.65
N ARG A 244 15.65 -1.04 7.46
CA ARG A 244 17.08 -1.11 7.13
C ARG A 244 17.33 -2.04 5.94
N GLN A 245 16.75 -3.24 5.97
CA GLN A 245 16.85 -4.22 4.88
C GLN A 245 16.30 -3.65 3.57
N GLN A 246 15.20 -2.91 3.61
CA GLN A 246 14.62 -2.26 2.42
C GLN A 246 15.60 -1.27 1.78
N ARG A 247 16.31 -0.46 2.58
CA ARG A 247 17.34 0.44 2.05
C ARG A 247 18.48 -0.33 1.39
N ILE A 248 18.87 -1.48 1.95
CA ILE A 248 19.91 -2.34 1.37
C ILE A 248 19.43 -2.94 0.05
N VAL A 249 18.19 -3.44 0.00
CA VAL A 249 17.57 -3.98 -1.21
C VAL A 249 17.49 -2.90 -2.32
N GLN A 250 17.10 -1.67 -2.00
CA GLN A 250 17.09 -0.56 -2.97
C GLN A 250 18.47 -0.30 -3.59
N VAL A 251 19.54 -0.42 -2.80
CA VAL A 251 20.92 -0.30 -3.32
C VAL A 251 21.25 -1.47 -4.23
N LEU A 252 20.88 -2.69 -3.85
CA LEU A 252 21.08 -3.89 -4.67
C LEU A 252 20.32 -3.81 -6.00
N GLU A 253 19.10 -3.29 -5.99
CA GLU A 253 18.31 -3.05 -7.20
C GLU A 253 19.01 -2.07 -8.15
N GLY A 254 19.56 -0.97 -7.61
CA GLY A 254 20.30 0.01 -8.40
C GLY A 254 21.59 -0.54 -9.03
N ILE A 255 22.19 -1.57 -8.43
CA ILE A 255 23.39 -2.23 -8.95
C ILE A 255 23.05 -3.17 -10.10
N VAL A 256 21.92 -3.88 -10.01
CA VAL A 256 21.52 -4.88 -11.01
C VAL A 256 20.83 -4.26 -12.23
N GLY A 257 20.19 -3.10 -12.09
CA GLY A 257 19.44 -2.43 -13.17
C GLY A 257 18.10 -3.10 -13.42
#